data_AF-A0A7J9AJ57-F1
#
_entry.id   AF-A0A7J9AJ57-F1
#
_cell.length_a   1.000
_cell.length_b   1.000
_cell.length_c   1.000
_cell.angle_alpha   90.00
_cell.angle_beta   90.00
_cell.angle_gamma   90.00
#
_symmetry.space_group_name_H-M   'P 1'
#
loop_
_entity.id
_entity.type
_entity.pdbx_description
1 polymer ?
#
loop_
_entity_poly.entity_id
_entity_poly.type
_entity_poly.pdbx_seq_one_letter_code
_entity_poly.pdbx_strand_id
1 'polypeptide(L)'
;MYLFSSIWNADDWATRGGLEKTDWKKAPFVSSYKDFSVDGCQWEDPYPACVSTTTKKWWDQYQAWHLTDSQKMDFAWVQRNLVIYDYCKDTDRYPKLPVECSLSPWG
;
A
#
# COMPACT_ATOMS: atom_id res chain seq x y z
N MET A 1 8.67 -11.97 4.57
CA MET A 1 8.64 -10.49 4.43
C MET A 1 8.97 -9.89 5.78
N TYR A 2 9.65 -8.74 5.79
CA TYR A 2 9.94 -7.99 7.01
C TYR A 2 9.25 -6.62 6.95
N LEU A 3 8.95 -6.05 8.12
CA LEU A 3 8.42 -4.70 8.25
C LEU A 3 9.59 -3.72 8.39
N PHE A 4 9.59 -2.66 7.59
CA PHE A 4 10.63 -1.62 7.63
C PHE A 4 9.97 -0.24 7.79
N SER A 5 10.67 0.66 8.48
CA SER A 5 10.32 2.07 8.53
C SER A 5 11.61 2.89 8.43
N SER A 6 11.59 3.95 7.64
CA SER A 6 12.77 4.80 7.39
C SER A 6 12.35 6.22 7.04
N ILE A 7 13.09 7.20 7.52
CA ILE A 7 13.12 8.56 6.99
C ILE A 7 14.44 8.75 6.25
N TRP A 8 14.40 9.18 4.99
CA TRP A 8 15.58 9.36 4.14
C TRP A 8 15.35 10.43 3.08
N ASN A 9 16.42 10.99 2.52
CA ASN A 9 16.35 11.98 1.44
C ASN A 9 16.20 11.30 0.07
N ALA A 10 15.20 11.71 -0.70
CA ALA A 10 14.90 11.24 -2.05
C ALA A 10 14.74 12.40 -3.06
N ASP A 11 15.66 13.36 -3.01
CA ASP A 11 15.67 14.59 -3.82
C ASP A 11 15.44 14.39 -5.32
N ASP A 12 15.83 13.25 -5.88
CA ASP A 12 15.75 13.00 -7.32
C ASP A 12 14.32 12.75 -7.82
N TRP A 13 13.36 12.50 -6.93
CA TRP A 13 11.99 12.18 -7.36
C TRP A 13 10.88 12.59 -6.39
N ALA A 14 11.14 12.77 -5.09
CA ALA A 14 10.10 12.84 -4.08
C ALA A 14 9.14 14.04 -4.20
N THR A 15 9.67 15.26 -4.40
CA THR A 15 8.85 16.49 -4.40
C THR A 15 8.79 17.08 -5.80
N ARG A 16 7.57 17.23 -6.34
CA ARG A 16 7.31 17.69 -7.72
C ARG A 16 8.14 16.93 -8.76
N GLY A 17 8.26 15.61 -8.62
CA GLY A 17 9.05 14.78 -9.52
C GLY A 17 10.56 15.06 -9.46
N GLY A 18 11.07 15.57 -8.33
CA GLY A 18 12.49 15.87 -8.10
C GLY A 18 12.92 17.30 -8.41
N LEU A 19 11.98 18.18 -8.75
CA LEU A 19 12.26 19.60 -9.03
C LEU A 19 12.58 20.41 -7.76
N GLU A 20 11.96 20.07 -6.64
CA GLU A 20 12.20 20.73 -5.35
C GLU A 20 13.17 19.88 -4.52
N LYS A 21 14.29 20.47 -4.12
CA LYS A 21 15.34 19.80 -3.34
C LYS A 21 15.22 20.11 -1.85
N THR A 22 15.74 19.22 -1.02
CA THR A 22 15.72 19.33 0.44
C THR A 22 16.47 20.58 0.90
N ASP A 23 15.77 21.47 1.61
CA ASP A 23 16.41 22.58 2.31
C ASP A 23 16.95 22.12 3.67
N TRP A 24 18.22 21.68 3.66
CA TRP A 24 18.91 21.16 4.85
C TRP A 24 19.06 22.17 5.99
N LYS A 25 18.83 23.47 5.75
CA LYS A 25 18.80 24.47 6.84
C LYS A 25 17.60 24.28 7.76
N LYS A 26 16.57 23.55 7.31
CA LYS A 26 15.36 23.23 8.09
C LYS A 26 15.48 21.95 8.91
N ALA A 27 16.64 21.31 8.91
CA ALA A 27 16.91 20.14 9.73
C ALA A 27 16.83 20.48 11.25
N PRO A 28 16.50 19.49 12.12
CA PRO A 28 16.27 18.08 11.80
C PRO A 28 14.88 17.80 11.22
N PHE A 29 14.82 16.85 10.28
CA PHE A 29 13.55 16.29 9.79
C PHE A 29 13.18 15.11 10.69
N VAL A 30 12.06 15.21 11.40
CA VAL A 30 11.66 14.24 12.43
C VAL A 30 10.37 13.54 12.03
N SER A 31 10.38 12.21 12.04
CA SER A 31 9.19 11.36 11.94
C SER A 31 9.02 10.58 13.24
N SER A 32 7.82 10.60 13.81
CA SER A 32 7.50 9.98 15.10
C SER A 32 6.54 8.82 14.88
N TYR A 33 6.84 7.67 15.49
CA TYR A 33 6.06 6.44 15.37
C TYR A 33 5.62 5.96 16.75
N LYS A 34 4.40 5.44 16.86
CA LYS A 34 3.85 4.86 18.08
C LYS A 34 2.89 3.73 17.74
N ASP A 35 2.42 3.02 18.76
CA ASP A 35 1.39 1.99 18.63
C ASP A 35 1.77 0.85 17.67
N PHE A 36 3.03 0.39 17.74
CA PHE A 36 3.51 -0.74 16.94
C PHE A 36 2.74 -2.01 17.28
N SER A 37 1.98 -2.54 16.32
CA SER A 37 1.22 -3.78 16.45
C SER A 37 1.44 -4.64 15.21
N VAL A 38 1.73 -5.92 15.42
CA VAL A 38 1.91 -6.90 14.36
C VAL A 38 1.11 -8.14 14.72
N ASP A 39 0.02 -8.35 14.00
CA ASP A 39 -0.72 -9.61 13.99
C ASP A 39 -0.54 -10.24 12.60
N GLY A 40 0.26 -11.29 12.55
CA GLY A 40 0.64 -11.93 11.31
C GLY A 40 0.97 -13.40 11.54
N CYS A 41 1.21 -14.11 10.44
CA CYS A 41 1.76 -15.45 10.49
C CYS A 41 3.27 -15.38 10.28
N GLN A 42 4.03 -15.73 11.32
CA GLN A 42 5.47 -15.81 11.23
C GLN A 42 5.87 -16.95 10.28
N TRP A 43 6.86 -16.67 9.43
CA TRP A 43 7.45 -17.70 8.59
C TRP A 43 8.33 -18.62 9.44
N GLU A 44 8.03 -19.92 9.37
CA GLU A 44 8.80 -20.98 10.02
C GLU A 44 9.21 -22.00 8.95
N ASP A 45 10.50 -22.33 8.88
CA ASP A 45 11.02 -23.28 7.91
C ASP A 45 10.65 -24.73 8.31
N PRO A 46 10.34 -25.62 7.35
CA PRO A 46 10.37 -25.39 5.90
C PRO A 46 9.12 -24.70 5.35
N TYR A 47 7.98 -24.80 6.04
CA TYR A 47 6.72 -24.16 5.65
C TYR A 47 5.87 -23.84 6.89
N PRO A 48 5.43 -22.58 7.09
CA PRO A 48 4.49 -22.26 8.14
C PRO A 48 3.07 -22.73 7.79
N ALA A 49 2.19 -22.84 8.78
CA ALA A 49 0.79 -23.23 8.55
C ALA A 49 0.01 -22.29 7.59
N CYS A 50 0.42 -21.03 7.50
CA CYS A 50 -0.23 -20.01 6.66
C CYS A 50 0.23 -19.98 5.20
N VAL A 51 0.95 -20.99 4.71
CA VAL A 51 1.13 -21.17 3.26
C VAL A 51 -0.21 -21.41 2.55
N SER A 52 -1.23 -21.82 3.30
CA SER A 52 -2.63 -21.95 2.88
C SER A 52 -3.56 -21.31 3.90
N THR A 53 -4.81 -21.07 3.51
CA THR A 53 -5.89 -20.69 4.43
C THR A 53 -5.95 -21.66 5.61
N THR A 54 -5.88 -21.13 6.82
CA THR A 54 -5.93 -21.93 8.05
C THR A 54 -7.32 -21.97 8.67
N THR A 55 -8.19 -21.04 8.25
CA THR A 55 -9.51 -20.71 8.84
C THR A 55 -9.43 -20.37 10.33
N LYS A 56 -8.23 -20.09 10.86
CA LYS A 56 -7.97 -19.80 12.29
C LYS A 56 -7.71 -18.34 12.56
N LYS A 57 -7.48 -17.53 11.52
CA LYS A 57 -7.06 -16.14 11.64
C LYS A 57 -8.19 -15.23 11.15
N TRP A 58 -8.33 -14.04 11.71
CA TRP A 58 -9.46 -13.18 11.31
C TRP A 58 -9.36 -12.76 9.83
N TRP A 59 -8.14 -12.61 9.29
CA TRP A 59 -7.89 -12.22 7.91
C TRP A 59 -8.12 -13.34 6.89
N ASP A 60 -8.27 -14.58 7.34
CA ASP A 60 -8.51 -15.74 6.45
C ASP A 60 -9.97 -16.19 6.44
N GLN A 61 -10.87 -15.40 7.03
CA GLN A 61 -12.33 -15.60 7.03
C GLN A 61 -12.99 -14.94 5.82
N TYR A 62 -14.15 -15.47 5.40
CA TYR A 62 -14.90 -14.99 4.24
C TYR A 62 -15.17 -13.48 4.25
N GLN A 63 -15.46 -12.91 5.42
CA GLN A 63 -15.72 -11.48 5.61
C GLN A 63 -14.49 -10.60 5.29
N ALA A 64 -13.28 -11.16 5.32
CA ALA A 64 -12.04 -10.46 5.02
C ALA A 64 -11.62 -10.61 3.55
N TRP A 65 -12.30 -11.45 2.75
CA TRP A 65 -11.93 -11.70 1.35
C TRP A 65 -12.36 -10.57 0.41
N HIS A 66 -13.35 -9.78 0.83
CA HIS A 66 -13.85 -8.65 0.07
C HIS A 66 -14.06 -7.44 0.97
N LEU A 67 -13.92 -6.26 0.39
CA LEU A 67 -14.32 -5.01 1.05
C LEU A 67 -15.83 -5.02 1.28
N THR A 68 -16.26 -4.43 2.40
CA THR A 68 -17.68 -4.11 2.62
C THR A 68 -18.14 -3.02 1.66
N ASP A 69 -19.46 -2.86 1.47
CA ASP A 69 -19.99 -1.82 0.59
C ASP A 69 -19.56 -0.41 1.00
N SER A 70 -19.51 -0.14 2.31
CA SER A 70 -19.01 1.14 2.83
C SER A 70 -17.53 1.36 2.51
N GLN A 71 -16.68 0.33 2.67
CA GLN A 71 -15.26 0.41 2.33
C GLN A 71 -15.05 0.63 0.82
N LYS A 72 -15.90 0.04 -0.04
CA LYS A 72 -15.85 0.30 -1.49
C LYS A 72 -16.25 1.73 -1.82
N MET A 73 -17.25 2.29 -1.12
CA MET A 73 -17.65 3.69 -1.27
C MET A 73 -16.52 4.65 -0.88
N ASP A 74 -15.85 4.39 0.25
CA ASP A 74 -14.68 5.15 0.68
C ASP A 74 -13.54 5.06 -0.35
N PHE A 75 -13.26 3.85 -0.85
CA PHE A 75 -12.28 3.63 -1.91
C PHE A 75 -12.60 4.45 -3.17
N ALA A 76 -13.84 4.41 -3.67
CA ALA A 76 -14.23 5.20 -4.83
C ALA A 76 -14.16 6.71 -4.60
N TRP A 77 -14.47 7.16 -3.38
CA TRP A 77 -14.35 8.58 -3.04
C TRP A 77 -12.87 9.01 -3.08
N VAL A 78 -11.95 8.23 -2.51
CA VAL A 78 -10.51 8.52 -2.58
C VAL A 78 -10.03 8.53 -4.03
N GLN A 79 -10.40 7.51 -4.81
CA GLN A 79 -10.05 7.40 -6.24
C GLN A 79 -10.52 8.61 -7.05
N ARG A 80 -11.71 9.15 -6.74
CA ARG A 80 -12.28 10.30 -7.47
C ARG A 80 -11.69 11.64 -7.03
N ASN A 81 -11.32 11.79 -5.76
CA ASN A 81 -11.07 13.12 -5.18
C ASN A 81 -9.61 13.36 -4.76
N LEU A 82 -8.82 12.32 -4.47
CA LEU A 82 -7.48 12.48 -3.87
C LEU A 82 -6.35 11.86 -4.69
N VAL A 83 -6.63 10.92 -5.58
CA VAL A 83 -5.59 10.25 -6.38
C VAL A 83 -5.07 11.21 -7.46
N ILE A 84 -3.78 11.54 -7.38
CA ILE A 84 -3.08 12.43 -8.33
C ILE A 84 -2.25 11.68 -9.38
N TYR A 85 -1.95 10.40 -9.13
CA TYR A 85 -1.25 9.51 -10.07
C TYR A 85 -1.74 8.09 -9.87
N ASP A 86 -1.95 7.38 -10.97
CA ASP A 86 -2.46 6.00 -11.00
C ASP A 86 -1.82 5.27 -12.17
N TYR A 87 -0.99 4.28 -11.87
CA TYR A 87 -0.26 3.53 -12.90
C TYR A 87 -1.20 2.75 -13.84
N CYS A 88 -2.40 2.38 -13.39
CA CYS A 88 -3.40 1.73 -14.24
C CYS A 88 -3.93 2.66 -15.34
N LYS A 89 -3.81 3.98 -15.15
CA LYS A 89 -4.25 5.02 -16.11
C LYS A 89 -3.07 5.64 -16.88
N ASP A 90 -1.83 5.27 -16.54
CA ASP A 90 -0.61 5.76 -17.19
C ASP A 90 -0.34 4.94 -18.45
N THR A 91 -1.01 5.30 -19.55
CA THR A 91 -0.89 4.60 -20.84
C THR A 91 0.45 4.85 -21.54
N ASP A 92 1.15 5.93 -21.18
CA ASP A 92 2.48 6.22 -21.71
C ASP A 92 3.50 5.22 -21.15
N ARG A 93 3.44 4.97 -19.84
CA ARG A 93 4.30 3.98 -19.17
C ARG A 93 3.84 2.54 -19.39
N TYR A 94 2.53 2.31 -19.42
CA TYR A 94 1.93 0.99 -19.61
C TYR A 94 1.00 0.98 -20.83
N PRO A 95 1.55 0.88 -22.05
CA PRO A 95 0.74 0.79 -23.27
C PRO A 95 -0.18 -0.44 -23.29
N LYS A 96 0.21 -1.50 -22.59
CA LYS A 96 -0.64 -2.66 -22.30
C LYS A 96 -1.05 -2.58 -20.83
N LEU A 97 -2.37 -2.54 -20.60
CA LEU A 97 -2.94 -2.47 -19.26
C LEU A 97 -2.49 -3.68 -18.40
N PRO A 98 -1.92 -3.44 -17.21
CA PRO A 98 -1.64 -4.50 -16.25
C PRO A 98 -2.92 -5.27 -15.88
N VAL A 99 -2.82 -6.60 -15.74
CA VAL A 99 -3.99 -7.49 -15.67
C VAL A 99 -4.85 -7.22 -14.44
N GLU A 100 -4.23 -6.88 -13.33
CA GLU A 100 -4.84 -6.54 -12.05
C GLU A 100 -5.67 -5.26 -12.11
N CYS A 101 -5.37 -4.33 -13.02
CA CYS A 101 -6.10 -3.07 -13.16
C CYS A 101 -7.53 -3.26 -13.67
N SER A 102 -7.85 -4.44 -14.23
CA SER A 102 -9.20 -4.79 -14.66
C SER A 102 -10.10 -5.29 -13.54
N LEU A 103 -9.53 -5.55 -12.35
CA LEU A 103 -10.29 -6.07 -11.22
C LEU A 103 -11.20 -4.98 -10.63
N SER A 104 -12.51 -5.20 -10.76
CA SER A 104 -13.54 -4.33 -10.17
C SER A 104 -13.73 -4.68 -8.69
N PRO A 105 -13.60 -3.73 -7.76
CA PRO A 105 -14.00 -3.96 -6.38
C PRO A 105 -15.53 -4.12 -6.22
N TRP A 106 -16.31 -3.81 -7.25
CA TRP A 106 -17.78 -3.84 -7.24
C TRP A 106 -18.39 -5.18 -7.63
N GLY A 107 -17.56 -6.17 -7.99
CA GLY A 107 -17.99 -7.37 -8.71
C GLY A 107 -17.89 -7.18 -10.21
#